data_AF-A0A814GD74-F1
#
_entry.id   AF-A0A814GD74-F1
#
_cell.length_a   1.000
_cell.length_b   1.000
_cell.length_c   1.000
_cell.angle_alpha   90.00
_cell.angle_beta   90.00
_cell.angle_gamma   90.00
#
_symmetry.space_group_name_H-M   'P 1'
#
loop_
_entity.id
_entity.type
_entity.pdbx_description
1 polymer ?
#
loop_
_entity_poly.entity_id
_entity_poly.type
_entity_poly.pdbx_seq_one_letter_code
_entity_poly.pdbx_strand_id
1 'polypeptide(L)'
;MRNSFSGVLILLALVFQVDGKALTDASLAEVSPAQDPTGSAAVNSPILQNAPSSGKKGLTFVKEAHLVDFGIDLVGCRNWSDPNGMNCDAYVGDTDCNQLRPVLCAKVDNTPRPAYVVPPTTGVMTPAYYAGWNLGHITTTVPVKGSQFYNRAAVDDYCAQSFGVGWRVALFDDGFFISGMNLTTYSGSAWTQNAKNQQRGGWHFYSYGDVRNDIRFWVHIRDQPSTCWQQ
;
A
#
# COMPACT_ATOMS: atom_id res chain seq x y z
N MET A 1 2.49 29.10 -63.65
CA MET A 1 1.28 28.35 -63.27
C MET A 1 1.15 28.44 -61.76
N ARG A 2 0.18 29.22 -61.28
CA ARG A 2 -0.09 29.46 -59.85
C ARG A 2 -1.33 28.63 -59.50
N ASN A 3 -1.22 27.68 -58.58
CA ASN A 3 -2.38 27.00 -58.01
C ASN A 3 -2.49 27.37 -56.54
N SER A 4 -3.59 28.07 -56.25
CA SER A 4 -4.07 28.47 -54.93
C SER A 4 -4.98 27.36 -54.40
N PHE A 5 -4.81 26.93 -53.15
CA PHE A 5 -5.80 26.13 -52.43
C PHE A 5 -6.12 26.81 -51.11
N SER A 6 -7.32 27.42 -51.07
CA SER A 6 -8.01 27.83 -49.85
C SER A 6 -8.55 26.60 -49.12
N GLY A 7 -8.17 26.42 -47.86
CA GLY A 7 -8.79 25.47 -46.93
C GLY A 7 -9.46 26.24 -45.79
N VAL A 8 -10.80 26.23 -45.79
CA VAL A 8 -11.66 26.88 -44.81
C VAL A 8 -11.71 26.04 -43.53
N LEU A 9 -11.39 26.64 -42.39
CA LEU A 9 -11.50 26.04 -41.07
C LEU A 9 -12.92 26.28 -40.52
N ILE A 10 -13.70 25.21 -40.35
CA ILE A 10 -15.06 25.27 -39.80
C ILE A 10 -14.97 25.18 -38.26
N LEU A 11 -15.36 26.26 -37.57
CA LEU A 11 -15.64 26.26 -36.12
C LEU A 11 -17.01 25.58 -35.89
N LEU A 12 -17.04 24.50 -35.11
CA LEU A 12 -18.27 24.02 -34.47
C LEU A 12 -18.38 24.64 -33.07
N ALA A 13 -19.35 25.53 -32.88
CA ALA A 13 -19.84 25.96 -31.57
C ALA A 13 -21.05 25.10 -31.19
N LEU A 14 -20.97 24.38 -30.07
CA LEU A 14 -22.11 23.68 -29.46
C LEU A 14 -22.72 24.60 -28.40
N VAL A 15 -23.94 25.08 -28.68
CA VAL A 15 -24.81 25.80 -27.75
C VAL A 15 -25.81 24.79 -27.20
N PHE A 16 -25.87 24.62 -25.88
CA PHE A 16 -26.95 23.90 -25.21
C PHE A 16 -28.01 24.91 -24.75
N GLN A 17 -29.19 24.83 -25.35
CA GLN A 17 -30.39 25.59 -25.00
C GLN A 17 -31.17 24.84 -23.91
N VAL A 18 -31.64 25.56 -22.89
CA VAL A 18 -32.49 25.04 -21.81
C VAL A 18 -33.95 25.36 -22.15
N ASP A 19 -34.78 24.33 -22.33
CA ASP A 19 -36.21 24.51 -22.61
C ASP A 19 -36.96 24.95 -21.34
N GLY A 20 -37.43 26.18 -21.36
CA GLY A 20 -38.40 26.71 -20.41
C GLY A 20 -39.83 26.32 -20.81
N LYS A 21 -40.61 25.85 -19.84
CA LYS A 21 -42.07 25.92 -19.85
C LYS A 21 -42.58 26.44 -18.51
N ALA A 22 -43.44 27.45 -18.59
CA ALA A 22 -44.01 28.18 -17.49
C ALA A 22 -45.33 27.56 -16.96
N LEU A 23 -45.68 28.06 -15.78
CA LEU A 23 -46.65 27.66 -14.76
C LEU A 23 -48.13 27.87 -15.11
N THR A 24 -49.00 26.98 -14.61
CA THR A 24 -50.39 27.18 -14.12
C THR A 24 -50.67 25.96 -13.20
N ASP A 25 -51.30 26.01 -12.03
CA ASP A 25 -52.33 26.87 -11.47
C ASP A 25 -52.27 26.76 -9.92
N ALA A 26 -52.81 27.75 -9.23
CA ALA A 26 -52.77 27.90 -7.78
C ALA A 26 -53.88 27.10 -7.08
N SER A 27 -53.55 26.46 -5.95
CA SER A 27 -54.51 26.34 -4.84
C SER A 27 -53.81 26.56 -3.50
N LEU A 28 -54.37 27.51 -2.75
CA LEU A 28 -53.97 27.90 -1.41
C LEU A 28 -54.73 27.04 -0.41
N ALA A 29 -54.03 26.41 0.53
CA ALA A 29 -54.62 25.94 1.78
C ALA A 29 -53.60 26.00 2.93
N GLU A 30 -53.79 27.03 3.75
CA GLU A 30 -53.60 27.18 5.20
C GLU A 30 -52.40 26.57 5.94
N VAL A 31 -51.68 27.45 6.66
CA VAL A 31 -50.65 27.14 7.67
C VAL A 31 -51.28 27.14 9.07
N SER A 32 -51.00 26.12 9.88
CA SER A 32 -50.97 26.21 11.35
C SER A 32 -50.01 25.18 11.99
N PRO A 33 -49.54 25.39 13.24
CA PRO A 33 -48.19 25.03 13.67
C PRO A 33 -48.05 23.87 14.69
N ALA A 34 -46.79 23.40 14.85
CA ALA A 34 -46.18 22.60 15.94
C ALA A 34 -46.65 21.12 16.10
N GLN A 35 -45.85 20.09 16.44
CA GLN A 35 -44.45 19.92 16.87
C GLN A 35 -44.04 18.42 16.71
N ASP A 36 -42.74 18.20 16.46
CA ASP A 36 -41.78 17.04 16.52
C ASP A 36 -42.16 15.72 17.26
N PRO A 37 -41.38 14.61 17.23
CA PRO A 37 -40.18 14.24 16.44
C PRO A 37 -40.19 12.80 15.87
N THR A 38 -39.24 12.52 14.96
CA THR A 38 -38.59 11.22 14.66
C THR A 38 -38.54 10.94 13.17
N GLY A 39 -37.32 10.80 12.62
CA GLY A 39 -37.14 10.21 11.29
C GLY A 39 -36.10 10.90 10.41
N SER A 40 -34.84 10.60 10.68
CA SER A 40 -33.78 10.30 9.71
C SER A 40 -33.67 11.11 8.40
N ALA A 41 -32.57 11.85 8.27
CA ALA A 41 -31.81 11.89 7.03
C ALA A 41 -30.31 12.02 7.36
N ALA A 42 -29.73 10.95 7.93
CA ALA A 42 -28.28 10.83 7.98
C ALA A 42 -27.77 10.55 6.57
N VAL A 43 -26.86 11.41 6.10
CA VAL A 43 -26.09 11.23 4.87
C VAL A 43 -25.30 9.92 5.00
N ASN A 44 -25.60 8.93 4.16
CA ASN A 44 -24.87 7.66 4.09
C ASN A 44 -23.43 7.92 3.57
N SER A 45 -22.51 8.17 4.49
CA SER A 45 -21.08 7.98 4.25
C SER A 45 -20.75 6.50 4.53
N PRO A 46 -20.07 5.76 3.64
CA PRO A 46 -19.76 4.34 3.86
C PRO A 46 -18.58 4.13 4.83
N ILE A 47 -18.37 5.05 5.77
CA ILE A 47 -17.31 4.96 6.78
C ILE A 47 -18.02 4.62 8.09
N LEU A 48 -17.59 3.52 8.74
CA LEU A 48 -18.05 2.99 10.04
C LEU A 48 -19.05 1.83 9.96
N GLN A 49 -18.65 0.69 9.40
CA GLN A 49 -19.10 -0.60 9.93
C GLN A 49 -17.90 -1.54 10.09
N ASN A 50 -17.69 -1.97 11.34
CA ASN A 50 -16.68 -2.91 11.86
C ASN A 50 -15.27 -2.34 12.08
N ALA A 51 -15.12 -1.51 13.12
CA ALA A 51 -13.80 -1.31 13.73
C ALA A 51 -13.33 -2.63 14.39
N PRO A 52 -12.07 -3.05 14.21
CA PRO A 52 -11.55 -4.24 14.90
C PRO A 52 -11.63 -4.10 16.42
N SER A 53 -11.78 -5.24 17.10
CA SER A 53 -11.92 -5.32 18.55
C SER A 53 -10.77 -4.58 19.28
N SER A 54 -11.10 -3.92 20.39
CA SER A 54 -10.10 -3.34 21.29
C SER A 54 -9.09 -4.43 21.69
N GLY A 55 -7.80 -4.19 21.44
CA GLY A 55 -6.73 -5.14 21.72
C GLY A 55 -6.20 -5.93 20.52
N LYS A 56 -6.81 -5.80 19.32
CA LYS A 56 -6.24 -6.38 18.11
C LYS A 56 -4.88 -5.76 17.78
N LYS A 57 -3.90 -6.62 17.47
CA LYS A 57 -2.58 -6.22 17.00
C LYS A 57 -2.42 -6.52 15.51
N GLY A 58 -1.63 -5.69 14.85
CA GLY A 58 -1.15 -5.88 13.50
C GLY A 58 0.37 -6.05 13.47
N LEU A 59 0.84 -6.68 12.41
CA LEU A 59 2.22 -6.89 12.08
C LEU A 59 2.82 -5.58 11.58
N THR A 60 4.01 -5.26 12.09
CA THR A 60 4.79 -4.14 11.58
C THR A 60 6.21 -4.52 11.24
N PHE A 61 6.76 -3.85 10.22
CA PHE A 61 8.16 -3.91 9.85
C PHE A 61 8.92 -2.67 10.31
N VAL A 62 10.24 -2.78 10.36
CA VAL A 62 11.18 -1.66 10.51
C VAL A 62 12.17 -1.64 9.36
N LYS A 63 12.83 -0.50 9.16
CA LYS A 63 14.07 -0.44 8.36
C LYS A 63 15.24 -0.90 9.21
N GLU A 64 15.94 -1.92 8.75
CA GLU A 64 17.08 -2.51 9.46
C GLU A 64 18.42 -1.97 9.00
N ALA A 65 18.53 -1.70 7.70
CA ALA A 65 19.73 -1.19 7.07
C ALA A 65 19.36 -0.39 5.82
N HIS A 66 20.21 0.60 5.51
CA HIS A 66 20.24 1.28 4.22
C HIS A 66 21.59 0.98 3.58
N LEU A 67 21.59 0.41 2.37
CA LEU A 67 22.81 0.24 1.59
C LEU A 67 22.90 1.39 0.58
N VAL A 68 23.52 2.48 1.02
CA VAL A 68 23.59 3.76 0.30
C VAL A 68 24.15 3.64 -1.11
N ASP A 69 25.16 2.77 -1.31
CA ASP A 69 25.79 2.54 -2.61
C ASP A 69 24.83 1.97 -3.67
N PHE A 70 23.71 1.38 -3.22
CA PHE A 70 22.70 0.78 -4.09
C PHE A 70 21.35 1.50 -4.01
N GLY A 71 21.16 2.43 -3.06
CA GLY A 71 19.85 3.06 -2.82
C GLY A 71 18.76 2.07 -2.42
N ILE A 72 19.14 1.03 -1.66
CA ILE A 72 18.22 -0.02 -1.22
C ILE A 72 18.13 -0.10 0.29
N ASP A 73 16.94 -0.46 0.77
CA ASP A 73 16.66 -0.69 2.18
C ASP A 73 16.42 -2.17 2.43
N LEU A 74 16.95 -2.66 3.55
CA LEU A 74 16.48 -3.89 4.18
C LEU A 74 15.36 -3.51 5.14
N VAL A 75 14.15 -4.00 4.87
CA VAL A 75 13.00 -3.86 5.77
C VAL A 75 12.51 -5.23 6.20
N GLY A 76 12.02 -5.34 7.42
CA GLY A 76 11.49 -6.60 7.89
C GLY A 76 11.07 -6.66 9.35
N CYS A 77 10.77 -7.89 9.74
CA CYS A 77 10.31 -8.33 11.04
C CYS A 77 11.51 -8.59 11.95
N ARG A 78 12.03 -7.52 12.57
CA ARG A 78 13.18 -7.63 13.46
C ARG A 78 12.78 -8.01 14.88
N ASN A 79 13.44 -9.03 15.44
CA ASN A 79 13.53 -9.30 16.89
C ASN A 79 14.82 -8.72 17.48
N TRP A 80 15.23 -7.56 16.97
CA TRP A 80 16.32 -6.83 17.59
C TRP A 80 15.77 -6.20 18.85
N SER A 81 16.53 -6.31 19.94
CA SER A 81 16.29 -5.62 21.19
C SER A 81 16.20 -4.11 20.93
N ASP A 82 15.01 -3.66 20.54
CA ASP A 82 14.46 -2.38 20.87
C ASP A 82 14.72 -2.16 22.38
N PRO A 83 15.24 -1.01 22.81
CA PRO A 83 15.28 -0.62 24.22
C PRO A 83 13.91 -0.73 24.92
N ASN A 84 12.81 -0.75 24.15
CA ASN A 84 11.44 -0.93 24.63
C ASN A 84 10.87 -2.35 24.44
N GLY A 85 11.68 -3.32 24.00
CA GLY A 85 11.36 -4.76 24.04
C GLY A 85 10.27 -5.25 23.09
N MET A 86 9.94 -4.51 22.02
CA MET A 86 8.91 -4.96 21.07
C MET A 86 9.49 -5.96 20.06
N ASN A 87 9.26 -7.25 20.28
CA ASN A 87 9.48 -8.29 19.27
C ASN A 87 8.44 -8.19 18.16
N CYS A 88 8.86 -8.37 16.92
CA CYS A 88 7.93 -8.55 15.82
C CYS A 88 7.25 -9.92 15.95
N ASP A 89 5.94 -9.98 15.68
CA ASP A 89 5.17 -11.22 15.79
C ASP A 89 4.30 -11.40 14.54
N ALA A 90 4.82 -12.19 13.59
CA ALA A 90 4.13 -12.49 12.35
C ALA A 90 2.91 -13.39 12.54
N TYR A 91 2.73 -14.03 13.70
CA TYR A 91 1.65 -14.97 13.95
C TYR A 91 0.42 -14.30 14.57
N VAL A 92 0.62 -13.41 15.55
CA VAL A 92 -0.50 -12.71 16.23
C VAL A 92 -0.48 -11.18 16.07
N GLY A 93 0.62 -10.60 15.61
CA GLY A 93 0.81 -9.16 15.46
C GLY A 93 1.50 -8.54 16.68
N ASP A 94 2.24 -7.46 16.46
CA ASP A 94 3.10 -6.84 17.46
C ASP A 94 2.62 -5.45 17.91
N THR A 95 1.85 -4.74 17.07
CA THR A 95 1.48 -3.33 17.28
C THR A 95 -0.03 -3.16 17.38
N ASP A 96 -0.53 -2.42 18.37
CA ASP A 96 -1.97 -2.11 18.50
C ASP A 96 -2.49 -1.41 17.24
N CYS A 97 -3.55 -1.95 16.64
CA CYS A 97 -4.11 -1.47 15.39
C CYS A 97 -4.63 -0.03 15.43
N ASN A 98 -4.84 0.55 16.61
CA ASN A 98 -5.24 1.95 16.79
C ASN A 98 -4.05 2.92 16.89
N GLN A 99 -2.81 2.43 16.91
CA GLN A 99 -1.64 3.28 16.82
C GLN A 99 -1.48 3.86 15.41
N LEU A 100 -1.04 5.11 15.33
CA LEU A 100 -0.69 5.76 14.07
C LEU A 100 0.70 5.26 13.61
N ARG A 101 0.73 4.55 12.48
CA ARG A 101 1.97 4.10 11.82
C ARG A 101 1.85 4.30 10.31
N PRO A 102 2.92 4.66 9.59
CA PRO A 102 2.91 4.65 8.14
C PRO A 102 2.57 3.27 7.60
N VAL A 103 1.91 3.20 6.44
CA VAL A 103 1.83 1.96 5.66
C VAL A 103 3.10 1.86 4.82
N LEU A 104 3.77 0.71 4.86
CA LEU A 104 4.83 0.41 3.91
C LEU A 104 4.16 0.03 2.58
N CYS A 105 4.30 0.87 1.57
CA CYS A 105 3.79 0.62 0.24
C CYS A 105 4.93 0.13 -0.65
N ALA A 106 4.65 -0.89 -1.47
CA ALA A 106 5.58 -1.46 -2.43
C ALA A 106 5.00 -1.38 -3.84
N LYS A 107 5.88 -1.16 -4.81
CA LYS A 107 5.60 -1.28 -6.23
C LYS A 107 6.51 -2.36 -6.80
N VAL A 108 5.92 -3.50 -7.14
CA VAL A 108 6.62 -4.61 -7.78
C VAL A 108 6.57 -4.41 -9.28
N ASP A 109 7.66 -3.91 -9.86
CA ASP A 109 7.77 -3.51 -11.27
C ASP A 109 8.82 -4.32 -12.05
N ASN A 110 9.29 -5.43 -11.46
CA ASN A 110 10.33 -6.31 -12.00
C ASN A 110 11.70 -5.64 -12.15
N THR A 111 11.98 -4.59 -11.38
CA THR A 111 13.32 -3.98 -11.39
C THR A 111 14.36 -5.03 -10.95
N PRO A 112 15.44 -5.23 -11.73
CA PRO A 112 16.46 -6.21 -11.41
C PRO A 112 17.17 -5.93 -10.09
N ARG A 113 17.56 -7.00 -9.40
CA ARG A 113 18.32 -6.96 -8.16
C ARG A 113 19.71 -6.32 -8.37
N PRO A 114 20.13 -5.34 -7.56
CA PRO A 114 21.53 -4.85 -7.54
C PRO A 114 22.53 -5.92 -7.11
N ALA A 115 23.81 -5.70 -7.41
CA ALA A 115 24.90 -6.63 -7.06
C ALA A 115 25.37 -6.48 -5.60
N TYR A 116 24.47 -6.63 -4.64
CA TYR A 116 24.79 -6.63 -3.20
C TYR A 116 24.96 -8.06 -2.65
N VAL A 117 25.53 -8.18 -1.45
CA VAL A 117 25.66 -9.45 -0.71
C VAL A 117 24.61 -9.49 0.39
N VAL A 118 23.90 -10.61 0.52
CA VAL A 118 22.99 -10.86 1.64
C VAL A 118 23.82 -11.36 2.82
N PRO A 119 23.83 -10.67 3.97
CA PRO A 119 24.57 -11.13 5.14
C PRO A 119 24.08 -12.51 5.63
N PRO A 120 24.95 -13.33 6.23
CA PRO A 120 24.54 -14.60 6.83
C PRO A 120 23.46 -14.40 7.91
N THR A 121 22.52 -15.34 7.99
CA THR A 121 21.51 -15.39 9.06
C THR A 121 21.66 -16.69 9.85
N THR A 122 21.18 -16.71 11.09
CA THR A 122 21.17 -17.90 11.96
C THR A 122 19.95 -18.81 11.72
N GLY A 123 19.23 -18.61 10.61
CA GLY A 123 18.02 -19.36 10.30
C GLY A 123 18.32 -20.73 9.69
N VAL A 124 17.28 -21.58 9.64
CA VAL A 124 17.37 -22.94 9.05
C VAL A 124 17.42 -22.89 7.52
N MET A 125 16.81 -21.86 6.93
CA MET A 125 16.84 -21.61 5.49
C MET A 125 18.04 -20.76 5.07
N THR A 126 18.32 -20.71 3.77
CA THR A 126 19.38 -19.85 3.23
C THR A 126 19.14 -18.37 3.57
N PRO A 127 20.17 -17.53 3.80
CA PRO A 127 19.99 -16.11 4.08
C PRO A 127 19.07 -15.38 3.10
N ALA A 128 19.21 -15.70 1.80
CA ALA A 128 18.34 -15.26 0.72
C ALA A 128 16.83 -15.48 0.95
N TYR A 129 16.44 -16.58 1.61
CA TYR A 129 15.04 -16.85 1.96
C TYR A 129 14.51 -15.82 2.97
N TYR A 130 15.36 -15.39 3.91
CA TYR A 130 14.96 -14.45 4.97
C TYR A 130 15.10 -12.99 4.58
N ALA A 131 15.84 -12.69 3.51
CA ALA A 131 16.13 -11.33 3.05
C ALA A 131 16.15 -11.28 1.51
N GLY A 132 14.99 -11.59 0.93
CA GLY A 132 14.77 -11.66 -0.52
C GLY A 132 14.88 -10.30 -1.23
N TRP A 133 14.76 -10.28 -2.55
CA TRP A 133 14.64 -9.06 -3.36
C TRP A 133 13.17 -8.80 -3.76
N ASN A 134 12.66 -7.60 -3.51
CA ASN A 134 11.25 -7.25 -3.72
C ASN A 134 10.83 -7.09 -5.18
N LEU A 135 11.77 -7.09 -6.15
CA LEU A 135 11.48 -6.80 -7.55
C LEU A 135 10.95 -5.37 -7.80
N GLY A 136 11.37 -4.38 -7.01
CA GLY A 136 10.94 -3.01 -7.23
C GLY A 136 11.29 -2.03 -6.13
N HIS A 137 10.31 -1.20 -5.77
CA HIS A 137 10.48 0.00 -4.94
C HIS A 137 9.56 -0.02 -3.72
N ILE A 138 10.01 0.59 -2.62
CA ILE A 138 9.21 0.86 -1.43
C ILE A 138 9.19 2.35 -1.07
N THR A 139 8.11 2.74 -0.39
CA THR A 139 7.97 4.05 0.25
C THR A 139 6.98 3.94 1.41
N THR A 140 6.79 5.01 2.17
CA THR A 140 5.89 5.04 3.33
C THR A 140 4.89 6.18 3.22
N THR A 141 3.64 5.93 3.58
CA THR A 141 2.59 6.95 3.66
C THR A 141 2.79 7.87 4.87
N VAL A 142 1.89 8.84 5.05
CA VAL A 142 1.71 9.47 6.37
C VAL A 142 1.20 8.43 7.40
N PRO A 143 1.46 8.62 8.71
CA PRO A 143 0.98 7.69 9.73
C PRO A 143 -0.56 7.61 9.81
N VAL A 144 -1.06 6.38 9.88
CA VAL A 144 -2.49 6.03 9.86
C VAL A 144 -2.78 4.90 10.86
N LYS A 145 -4.01 4.82 11.36
CA LYS A 145 -4.45 3.67 12.18
C LYS A 145 -4.63 2.47 11.27
N GLY A 146 -4.06 1.31 11.62
CA GLY A 146 -4.30 0.07 10.89
C GLY A 146 -5.77 -0.36 10.94
N SER A 147 -6.48 -0.02 12.03
CA SER A 147 -7.90 -0.30 12.24
C SER A 147 -8.85 0.46 11.34
N GLN A 148 -8.39 1.44 10.56
CA GLN A 148 -9.25 2.16 9.61
C GLN A 148 -9.54 1.36 8.33
N PHE A 149 -8.71 0.37 8.02
CA PHE A 149 -8.87 -0.47 6.84
C PHE A 149 -9.72 -1.69 7.21
N TYR A 150 -10.67 -2.03 6.34
CA TYR A 150 -11.59 -3.14 6.55
C TYR A 150 -11.15 -4.43 5.86
N ASN A 151 -10.35 -4.32 4.81
CA ASN A 151 -9.77 -5.46 4.10
C ASN A 151 -8.47 -5.08 3.39
N ARG A 152 -7.87 -6.08 2.73
CA ARG A 152 -6.63 -5.91 1.97
C ARG A 152 -6.78 -4.91 0.81
N ALA A 153 -7.88 -4.97 0.07
CA ALA A 153 -8.10 -4.08 -1.07
C ALA A 153 -8.11 -2.60 -0.63
N ALA A 154 -8.70 -2.29 0.52
CA ALA A 154 -8.76 -0.93 1.05
C ALA A 154 -7.37 -0.31 1.32
N VAL A 155 -6.43 -1.09 1.86
CA VAL A 155 -5.07 -0.60 2.12
C VAL A 155 -4.22 -0.58 0.84
N ASP A 156 -4.48 -1.45 -0.13
CA ASP A 156 -3.88 -1.37 -1.46
C ASP A 156 -4.33 -0.10 -2.19
N ASP A 157 -5.63 0.20 -2.16
CA ASP A 157 -6.21 1.43 -2.72
C ASP A 157 -5.60 2.67 -2.06
N TYR A 158 -5.35 2.64 -0.75
CA TYR A 158 -4.68 3.73 -0.04
C TYR A 158 -3.24 3.95 -0.53
N CYS A 159 -2.47 2.88 -0.76
CA CYS A 159 -1.14 2.98 -1.37
C CYS A 159 -1.22 3.51 -2.81
N ALA A 160 -2.18 3.03 -3.60
CA ALA A 160 -2.38 3.46 -4.98
C ALA A 160 -2.80 4.95 -5.07
N GLN A 161 -3.65 5.42 -4.17
CA GLN A 161 -4.04 6.83 -4.07
C GLN A 161 -2.86 7.72 -3.64
N SER A 162 -1.98 7.21 -2.76
CA SER A 162 -0.83 7.97 -2.26
C SER A 162 0.30 8.12 -3.29
N PHE A 163 0.53 7.09 -4.11
CA PHE A 163 1.75 7.01 -4.95
C PHE A 163 1.49 6.63 -6.43
N GLY A 164 0.24 6.40 -6.81
CA GLY A 164 -0.19 6.08 -8.17
C GLY A 164 -0.45 4.59 -8.41
N VAL A 165 -0.90 4.27 -9.63
CA VAL A 165 -1.23 2.90 -10.04
C VAL A 165 -0.04 1.95 -9.90
N GLY A 166 -0.29 0.76 -9.37
CA GLY A 166 0.71 -0.30 -9.18
C GLY A 166 1.35 -0.33 -7.78
N TRP A 167 1.10 0.69 -6.95
CA TRP A 167 1.46 0.67 -5.54
C TRP A 167 0.41 -0.07 -4.73
N ARG A 168 0.87 -0.87 -3.77
CA ARG A 168 0.04 -1.70 -2.88
C ARG A 168 0.73 -1.87 -1.54
N VAL A 169 0.05 -2.31 -0.48
CA VAL A 169 0.74 -2.54 0.80
C VAL A 169 1.79 -3.64 0.64
N ALA A 170 2.97 -3.44 1.24
CA ALA A 170 4.04 -4.43 1.27
C ALA A 170 3.58 -5.73 1.96
N LEU A 171 4.06 -6.86 1.45
CA LEU A 171 3.80 -8.18 2.01
C LEU A 171 4.93 -8.63 2.92
N PHE A 172 4.61 -9.45 3.90
CA PHE A 172 5.61 -10.17 4.69
C PHE A 172 6.53 -11.04 3.82
N ASP A 173 5.98 -11.61 2.75
CA ASP A 173 6.63 -12.56 1.83
C ASP A 173 6.94 -11.94 0.46
N ASP A 174 7.23 -10.64 0.46
CA ASP A 174 7.54 -9.87 -0.75
C ASP A 174 8.96 -10.06 -1.28
N GLY A 175 9.84 -10.66 -0.47
CA GLY A 175 11.20 -10.98 -0.90
C GLY A 175 11.22 -12.21 -1.80
N PHE A 176 11.60 -12.03 -3.06
CA PHE A 176 11.89 -13.14 -3.97
C PHE A 176 13.32 -13.62 -3.79
N PHE A 177 13.54 -14.93 -3.92
CA PHE A 177 14.88 -15.47 -3.85
C PHE A 177 15.14 -16.61 -4.83
N ILE A 178 16.43 -16.78 -5.16
CA ILE A 178 16.94 -17.92 -5.92
C ILE A 178 18.00 -18.59 -5.05
N SER A 179 18.00 -19.92 -4.97
CA SER A 179 19.05 -20.64 -4.24
C SER A 179 20.44 -20.24 -4.73
N GLY A 180 21.31 -19.81 -3.81
CA GLY A 180 22.64 -19.27 -4.13
C GLY A 180 22.71 -17.75 -4.34
N MET A 181 21.61 -16.99 -4.20
CA MET A 181 21.64 -15.53 -4.35
C MET A 181 22.23 -14.74 -3.18
N ASN A 182 22.86 -15.41 -2.20
CA ASN A 182 23.52 -14.72 -1.09
C ASN A 182 24.65 -13.81 -1.59
N LEU A 183 25.24 -14.14 -2.74
CA LEU A 183 26.27 -13.36 -3.40
C LEU A 183 25.69 -12.53 -4.57
N THR A 184 26.57 -12.00 -5.41
CA THR A 184 26.21 -11.11 -6.53
C THR A 184 25.80 -11.86 -7.81
N THR A 185 25.90 -13.19 -7.84
CA THR A 185 25.66 -14.03 -9.03
C THR A 185 24.31 -13.78 -9.69
N TYR A 186 23.24 -13.63 -8.91
CA TYR A 186 21.89 -13.34 -9.40
C TYR A 186 21.58 -11.85 -9.22
N SER A 187 22.22 -11.01 -10.03
CA SER A 187 21.99 -9.56 -10.08
C SER A 187 21.89 -9.09 -11.54
N GLY A 188 21.35 -7.88 -11.76
CA GLY A 188 21.22 -7.29 -13.10
C GLY A 188 20.51 -8.23 -14.08
N SER A 189 21.08 -8.43 -15.27
CA SER A 189 20.48 -9.29 -16.30
C SER A 189 20.37 -10.77 -15.89
N ALA A 190 21.30 -11.27 -15.08
CA ALA A 190 21.28 -12.66 -14.59
C ALA A 190 20.06 -12.92 -13.69
N TRP A 191 19.59 -11.90 -12.97
CA TRP A 191 18.35 -11.98 -12.18
C TRP A 191 17.13 -12.22 -13.09
N THR A 192 16.96 -11.40 -14.12
CA THR A 192 15.83 -11.48 -15.06
C THR A 192 15.84 -12.79 -15.84
N GLN A 193 17.02 -13.26 -16.29
CA GLN A 193 17.16 -14.53 -17.01
C GLN A 193 16.75 -15.75 -16.18
N ASN A 194 16.78 -15.64 -14.86
CA ASN A 194 16.45 -16.70 -13.93
C ASN A 194 15.08 -16.50 -13.24
N ALA A 195 14.18 -15.69 -13.82
CA ALA A 195 12.87 -15.41 -13.23
C ALA A 195 12.06 -16.68 -12.89
N LYS A 196 12.14 -17.72 -13.72
CA LYS A 196 11.46 -19.01 -13.50
C LYS A 196 11.96 -19.78 -12.26
N ASN A 197 13.14 -19.43 -11.74
CA ASN A 197 13.76 -20.08 -10.59
C ASN A 197 13.48 -19.31 -9.28
N GLN A 198 12.75 -18.20 -9.35
CA GLN A 198 12.44 -17.37 -8.19
C GLN A 198 11.37 -18.04 -7.31
N GLN A 199 11.63 -18.03 -6.01
CA GLN A 199 10.73 -18.47 -4.94
C GLN A 199 10.40 -17.29 -4.03
N ARG A 200 9.36 -17.41 -3.20
CA ARG A 200 9.04 -16.41 -2.18
C ARG A 200 9.64 -16.79 -0.83
N GLY A 201 10.38 -15.84 -0.27
CA GLY A 201 10.88 -15.86 1.09
C GLY A 201 9.97 -15.12 2.04
N GLY A 202 10.45 -14.81 3.24
CA GLY A 202 9.69 -14.03 4.21
C GLY A 202 10.59 -13.38 5.25
N TRP A 203 10.00 -12.82 6.29
CA TRP A 203 10.66 -12.11 7.40
C TRP A 203 11.26 -10.77 7.02
N HIS A 204 12.04 -10.68 5.95
CA HIS A 204 12.62 -9.43 5.47
C HIS A 204 12.72 -9.43 3.94
N PHE A 205 12.89 -8.25 3.38
CA PHE A 205 13.27 -8.08 1.99
C PHE A 205 14.08 -6.80 1.77
N TYR A 206 14.92 -6.85 0.74
CA TYR A 206 15.54 -5.69 0.13
C TYR A 206 14.66 -5.11 -0.96
N SER A 207 14.59 -3.80 -1.06
CA SER A 207 13.90 -3.08 -2.14
C SER A 207 14.55 -1.71 -2.36
N TYR A 208 14.40 -1.12 -3.54
CA TYR A 208 14.81 0.27 -3.75
C TYR A 208 13.99 1.19 -2.86
N GLY A 209 14.66 2.10 -2.14
CA GLY A 209 13.98 3.01 -1.23
C GLY A 209 14.94 3.72 -0.28
N ASP A 210 14.40 4.72 0.38
CA ASP A 210 15.00 5.37 1.54
C ASP A 210 13.90 5.73 2.54
N VAL A 211 13.27 4.69 3.10
CA VAL A 211 12.23 4.85 4.11
C VAL A 211 12.86 5.28 5.44
N ARG A 212 12.04 5.84 6.32
CA ARG A 212 12.48 6.27 7.65
C ARG A 212 13.02 5.09 8.47
N ASN A 213 13.90 5.34 9.44
CA ASN A 213 14.43 4.30 10.32
C ASN A 213 14.04 4.49 11.80
N ASP A 214 13.20 5.49 12.08
CA ASP A 214 12.76 5.87 13.42
C ASP A 214 11.35 5.40 13.78
N ILE A 215 10.68 4.68 12.86
CA ILE A 215 9.28 4.26 13.02
C ILE A 215 9.02 2.89 12.40
N ARG A 216 8.04 2.19 12.95
CA ARG A 216 7.47 0.95 12.43
C ARG A 216 6.42 1.21 11.34
N PHE A 217 6.27 0.28 10.41
CA PHE A 217 5.35 0.38 9.28
C PHE A 217 4.34 -0.75 9.28
N TRP A 218 3.09 -0.46 8.98
CA TRP A 218 2.09 -1.49 8.69
C TRP A 218 2.48 -2.27 7.44
N VAL A 219 2.42 -3.59 7.55
CA VAL A 219 2.58 -4.53 6.43
C VAL A 219 1.44 -5.54 6.45
N HIS A 220 1.29 -6.30 5.37
CA HIS A 220 0.29 -7.36 5.27
C HIS A 220 0.91 -8.75 5.28
N ILE A 221 0.22 -9.71 5.88
CA ILE A 221 0.52 -11.13 5.76
C ILE A 221 -0.77 -11.90 5.46
N ARG A 222 -0.73 -12.75 4.43
CA ARG A 222 -1.94 -13.36 3.84
C ARG A 222 -2.51 -14.47 4.71
N ASP A 223 -1.63 -15.26 5.32
CA ASP A 223 -1.99 -16.55 5.92
C ASP A 223 -1.83 -16.55 7.45
N GLN A 224 -1.86 -15.38 8.07
CA GLN A 224 -1.76 -15.20 9.53
C GLN A 224 -2.73 -14.12 10.01
N PRO A 225 -3.34 -14.24 11.20
CA PRO A 225 -4.31 -13.28 11.73
C PRO A 225 -3.67 -11.95 12.18
N SER A 226 -2.37 -11.78 12.02
CA SER A 226 -1.56 -10.62 12.43
C SER A 226 -1.73 -9.39 11.54
N THR A 227 -2.83 -9.26 10.79
CA THR A 227 -3.13 -8.08 9.99
C THR A 227 -4.31 -7.31 10.59
N CYS A 228 -4.18 -5.99 10.76
CA CYS A 228 -5.24 -5.16 11.35
C CYS A 228 -6.58 -5.21 10.62
N TRP A 229 -6.54 -5.39 9.30
CA TRP A 229 -7.68 -5.36 8.39
C TRP A 229 -8.13 -6.74 7.87
N GLN A 230 -7.77 -7.84 8.53
CA GLN A 230 -8.40 -9.15 8.30
C GLN A 230 -9.44 -9.41 9.38
N GLN A 231 -10.72 -9.58 9.00
CA GLN A 231 -11.81 -9.93 9.91
C GLN A 231 -12.11 -11.41 9.79
#